data_AF-A0A5J4W5T0-F1
#
_entry.id   AF-A0A5J4W5T0-F1
#
_cell.length_a   1.000
_cell.length_b   1.000
_cell.length_c   1.000
_cell.angle_alpha   90.00
_cell.angle_beta   90.00
_cell.angle_gamma   90.00
#
_symmetry.space_group_name_H-M   'P 1'
#
loop_
_entity.id
_entity.type
_entity.pdbx_description
1 polymer ?
#
loop_
_entity_poly.entity_id
_entity_poly.type
_entity_poly.pdbx_seq_one_letter_code
_entity_poly.pdbx_strand_id
1 'polypeptide(L)'
;MTTETTTPELRKITSNNESFTIESYNGFERLIRDIDGYVNATKLVQLINEKENINKQLKTKMITQMYREYKKFIQDKSAGTKKDQPLQLEYQLINEYINEVRGTYEHKKLTNIIYMKISIKYLDIVIDIMDKINETTIAQHHADKTQAIADQFNNVINVVTDTLSDRITDLNQQI
;
A
#
# COMPACT_ATOMS: atom_id res chain seq x y z
N MET A 1 -5.61 25.00 -8.70
CA MET A 1 -4.50 24.89 -7.72
C MET A 1 -3.82 23.56 -7.98
N THR A 2 -2.67 23.60 -8.64
CA THR A 2 -1.81 22.45 -8.91
C THR A 2 -1.12 22.06 -7.60
N THR A 3 -1.45 20.89 -7.06
CA THR A 3 -0.72 20.32 -5.92
C THR A 3 0.64 19.87 -6.44
N GLU A 4 1.69 20.61 -6.11
CA GLU A 4 3.07 20.14 -6.27
C GLU A 4 3.23 18.85 -5.46
N THR A 5 3.37 17.73 -6.14
CA THR A 5 3.79 16.47 -5.54
C THR A 5 5.27 16.60 -5.18
N THR A 6 5.56 17.20 -4.03
CA THR A 6 6.90 17.19 -3.45
C THR A 6 7.32 15.73 -3.30
N THR A 7 8.38 15.34 -4.02
CA THR A 7 9.02 14.04 -3.82
C THR A 7 9.42 13.96 -2.35
N PRO A 8 8.98 12.95 -1.58
CA PRO A 8 9.28 12.88 -0.16
C PRO A 8 10.80 12.87 0.01
N GLU A 9 11.34 13.83 0.76
CA GLU A 9 12.77 13.87 1.05
C GLU A 9 13.16 12.59 1.81
N LEU A 10 13.89 11.71 1.13
CA LEU A 10 14.44 10.50 1.71
C LEU A 10 15.73 10.88 2.45
N ARG A 11 15.74 10.73 3.78
CA ARG A 11 16.96 10.92 4.58
C ARG A 11 17.62 9.57 4.79
N LYS A 12 18.93 9.48 4.53
CA LYS A 12 19.70 8.25 4.72
C LYS A 12 20.53 8.30 5.99
N ILE A 13 20.63 7.16 6.67
CA ILE A 13 21.51 6.93 7.82
C ILE A 13 22.35 5.70 7.52
N THR A 14 23.63 5.71 7.88
CA THR A 14 24.51 4.55 7.77
C THR A 14 24.99 4.11 9.15
N SER A 15 24.96 2.81 9.43
CA SER A 15 25.40 2.24 10.71
C SER A 15 25.77 0.78 10.54
N ASN A 16 26.84 0.32 11.18
CA ASN A 16 27.30 -1.08 11.11
C ASN A 16 27.40 -1.61 9.67
N ASN A 17 27.94 -0.79 8.76
CA ASN A 17 28.07 -1.09 7.32
C ASN A 17 26.74 -1.31 6.57
N GLU A 18 25.62 -0.88 7.15
CA GLU A 18 24.29 -0.95 6.57
C GLU A 18 23.71 0.43 6.35
N SER A 19 22.73 0.51 5.43
CA SER A 19 21.99 1.73 5.12
C SER A 19 20.56 1.64 5.63
N PHE A 20 20.04 2.77 6.05
CA PHE A 20 18.69 2.95 6.55
C PHE A 20 18.09 4.18 5.89
N THR A 21 16.82 4.06 5.50
CA THR A 21 16.06 5.13 4.87
C THR A 21 14.97 5.63 5.82
N ILE A 22 14.95 6.93 6.09
CA ILE A 22 13.81 7.61 6.68
C ILE A 22 12.96 8.15 5.54
N GLU A 23 11.69 7.77 5.55
CA GLU A 23 10.71 8.25 4.59
C GLU A 23 9.38 8.59 5.26
N SER A 24 8.58 9.39 4.57
CA SER A 24 7.21 9.69 4.97
C SER A 24 6.25 8.67 4.36
N TYR A 25 5.37 8.11 5.18
CA TYR A 25 4.32 7.19 4.78
C TYR A 25 3.00 7.60 5.45
N ASN A 26 2.00 7.97 4.64
CA ASN A 26 0.71 8.45 5.11
C ASN A 26 0.82 9.59 6.15
N GLY A 27 1.82 10.47 5.98
CA GLY A 27 2.09 11.57 6.90
C GLY A 27 2.86 11.18 8.17
N PHE A 28 3.38 9.95 8.28
CA PHE A 28 4.22 9.52 9.39
C PHE A 28 5.62 9.20 8.91
N GLU A 29 6.63 9.65 9.65
CA GLU A 29 8.01 9.24 9.38
C GLU A 29 8.23 7.80 9.83
N ARG A 30 8.86 7.00 8.97
CA ARG A 30 9.27 5.63 9.27
C ARG A 30 10.74 5.43 8.91
N LEU A 31 11.45 4.76 9.81
CA LEU A 31 12.83 4.32 9.59
C LEU A 31 12.81 2.88 9.07
N ILE A 32 13.38 2.67 7.89
CA ILE A 32 13.45 1.39 7.18
C ILE A 32 14.91 0.95 7.12
N ARG A 33 15.17 -0.33 7.38
CA ARG A 33 16.47 -0.94 7.11
C ARG A 33 16.53 -1.39 5.65
N ASP A 34 17.50 -0.90 4.89
CA ASP A 34 17.48 -1.05 3.43
C ASP A 34 17.70 -2.51 2.99
N ILE A 35 18.41 -3.31 3.78
CA ILE A 35 18.77 -4.69 3.41
C ILE A 35 17.57 -5.65 3.35
N ASP A 36 16.55 -5.44 4.18
CA ASP A 36 15.40 -6.33 4.32
C ASP A 36 14.04 -5.63 4.26
N GLY A 37 14.03 -4.29 4.27
CA GLY A 37 12.82 -3.48 4.23
C GLY A 37 12.00 -3.51 5.53
N TYR A 38 12.59 -3.92 6.66
CA TYR A 38 11.90 -3.91 7.95
C TYR A 38 11.83 -2.50 8.51
N VAL A 39 10.76 -2.23 9.25
CA VAL A 39 10.49 -0.91 9.84
C VAL A 39 10.85 -0.92 11.31
N ASN A 40 11.56 0.10 11.79
CA ASN A 40 11.83 0.30 13.21
C ASN A 40 10.54 0.70 13.94
N ALA A 41 9.86 -0.28 14.54
CA ALA A 41 8.63 -0.10 15.29
C ALA A 41 8.84 0.75 16.56
N THR A 42 10.01 0.67 17.19
CA THR A 42 10.33 1.48 18.38
C THR A 42 10.32 2.97 18.03
N LYS A 43 11.04 3.35 16.98
CA LYS A 43 11.08 4.74 16.49
C LYS A 43 9.72 5.21 16.00
N LEU A 44 8.99 4.34 15.31
CA LEU A 44 7.63 4.64 14.89
C LEU A 44 6.72 5.06 16.05
N VAL A 45 6.69 4.27 17.12
CA VAL A 45 5.86 4.59 18.30
C VAL A 45 6.29 5.89 18.97
N GLN A 46 7.60 6.15 19.05
CA GLN A 46 8.15 7.40 19.58
C GLN A 46 7.65 8.61 18.78
N LEU A 47 7.81 8.57 17.45
CA LEU A 47 7.41 9.66 16.56
C LEU A 47 5.90 9.92 16.59
N ILE A 48 5.07 8.87 16.66
CA ILE A 48 3.62 9.03 16.80
C ILE A 48 3.28 9.66 18.16
N ASN A 49 3.89 9.19 19.25
CA ASN A 49 3.67 9.74 20.59
C ASN A 49 3.98 11.24 20.64
N GLU A 50 5.12 11.64 20.06
CA GLU A 50 5.53 13.05 19.95
C GLU A 50 4.55 13.85 19.09
N LYS A 51 4.23 13.37 17.89
CA LYS A 51 3.35 14.06 16.92
C LYS A 51 1.92 14.20 17.40
N GLU A 52 1.41 13.23 18.16
CA GLU A 52 0.02 13.20 18.62
C GLU A 52 -0.13 13.59 20.09
N ASN A 53 0.98 13.93 20.77
CA ASN A 53 1.01 14.24 22.19
C ASN A 53 0.33 13.15 23.05
N ILE A 54 0.70 11.89 22.79
CA ILE A 54 0.21 10.71 23.52
C ILE A 54 1.39 9.91 24.08
N ASN A 55 1.11 8.97 24.98
CA ASN A 55 2.13 8.12 25.59
C ASN A 55 1.71 6.64 25.50
N LYS A 56 2.04 5.99 24.40
CA LYS A 56 1.83 4.56 24.17
C LYS A 56 3.16 3.82 24.16
N GLN A 57 3.17 2.59 24.65
CA GLN A 57 4.36 1.73 24.63
C GLN A 57 4.18 0.62 23.60
N LEU A 58 5.22 0.38 22.78
CA LEU A 58 5.24 -0.68 21.78
C LEU A 58 4.95 -2.06 22.39
N LYS A 59 5.62 -2.39 23.50
CA LYS A 59 5.47 -3.67 24.20
C LYS A 59 4.00 -3.98 24.53
N THR A 60 3.26 -2.97 25.01
CA THR A 60 1.83 -3.11 25.33
C THR A 60 1.00 -3.44 24.09
N LYS A 61 1.38 -2.97 22.91
CA LYS A 61 0.68 -3.25 21.65
C LYS A 61 0.98 -4.65 21.11
N MET A 62 2.25 -5.06 21.20
CA MET A 62 2.69 -6.39 20.76
C MET A 62 2.09 -7.54 21.58
N ILE A 63 1.73 -7.31 22.85
CA ILE A 63 1.07 -8.35 23.67
C ILE A 63 -0.45 -8.44 23.45
N THR A 64 -1.05 -7.54 22.66
CA THR A 64 -2.51 -7.60 22.44
C THR A 64 -2.89 -8.85 21.64
N GLN A 65 -4.06 -9.42 21.93
CA GLN A 65 -4.56 -10.61 21.25
C GLN A 65 -4.59 -10.43 19.73
N MET A 66 -5.14 -9.31 19.27
CA MET A 66 -5.20 -8.95 17.86
C MET A 66 -3.82 -8.89 17.17
N TYR A 67 -2.76 -8.41 17.86
CA TYR A 67 -1.40 -8.44 17.30
C TYR A 67 -0.90 -9.89 17.15
N ARG A 68 -1.10 -10.72 18.19
CA ARG A 68 -0.69 -12.13 18.18
C ARG A 68 -1.40 -12.95 17.10
N GLU A 69 -2.70 -12.75 16.96
CA GLU A 69 -3.51 -13.40 15.92
C GLU A 69 -3.09 -12.98 14.51
N TYR A 70 -2.88 -11.68 14.30
CA TYR A 70 -2.45 -11.20 12.99
C TYR A 70 -1.03 -11.65 12.63
N LYS A 71 -0.12 -11.68 13.60
CA LYS A 71 1.21 -12.26 13.44
C LYS A 71 1.13 -13.73 13.04
N LYS A 72 0.33 -14.52 13.74
CA LYS A 72 0.10 -15.93 13.40
C LYS A 72 -0.49 -16.09 12.00
N PHE A 73 -1.49 -15.29 11.66
CA PHE A 73 -2.10 -15.29 10.33
C PHE A 73 -1.09 -15.03 9.21
N ILE A 74 -0.17 -14.08 9.38
CA ILE A 74 0.90 -13.82 8.41
C ILE A 74 1.84 -15.03 8.30
N GLN A 75 2.20 -15.66 9.42
CA GLN A 75 3.06 -16.85 9.45
C GLN A 75 2.40 -18.02 8.73
N ASP A 76 1.15 -18.34 9.07
CA ASP A 76 0.38 -19.43 8.48
C ASP A 76 0.23 -19.23 6.96
N LYS A 77 -0.08 -18.01 6.52
CA LYS A 77 -0.15 -17.66 5.08
C LYS A 77 1.20 -17.82 4.37
N SER A 78 2.30 -17.58 5.06
CA SER A 78 3.65 -17.75 4.51
C SER A 78 4.14 -19.20 4.50
N ALA A 79 3.63 -20.07 5.38
CA ALA A 79 3.99 -21.49 5.44
C ALA A 79 3.51 -22.28 4.22
N GLY A 80 2.44 -21.82 3.54
CA GLY A 80 1.97 -22.42 2.28
C GLY A 80 2.91 -22.20 1.08
N THR A 81 3.86 -21.28 1.18
CA THR A 81 4.97 -21.16 0.23
C THR A 81 6.13 -22.00 0.73
N LYS A 82 6.64 -22.94 -0.08
CA LYS A 82 7.78 -23.84 0.23
C LYS A 82 9.09 -23.07 0.50
N LYS A 83 9.16 -22.34 1.61
CA LYS A 83 10.37 -21.73 2.12
C LYS A 83 10.85 -22.60 3.27
N ASP A 84 12.12 -22.99 3.22
CA ASP A 84 12.74 -23.89 4.22
C ASP A 84 12.84 -23.26 5.63
N GLN A 85 12.48 -21.98 5.76
CA GLN A 85 12.50 -21.26 7.03
C GLN A 85 11.24 -20.41 7.20
N PRO A 86 10.58 -20.45 8.37
CA PRO A 86 9.43 -19.61 8.65
C PRO A 86 9.83 -18.13 8.53
N LEU A 87 8.93 -17.32 7.96
CA LEU A 87 9.14 -15.88 7.84
C LEU A 87 9.38 -15.29 9.24
N GLN A 88 10.61 -14.85 9.50
CA GLN A 88 10.89 -14.01 10.65
C GLN A 88 10.04 -12.74 10.52
N LEU A 89 9.44 -12.28 11.61
CA LEU A 89 8.52 -11.14 11.56
C LEU A 89 8.98 -9.97 12.43
N GLU A 90 9.91 -10.22 13.34
CA GLU A 90 10.49 -9.21 14.21
C GLU A 90 11.91 -9.61 14.63
N TYR A 91 12.75 -8.61 14.89
CA TYR A 91 14.06 -8.74 15.51
C TYR A 91 14.47 -7.43 16.17
N GLN A 92 15.62 -7.40 16.84
CA GLN A 92 16.16 -6.19 17.47
C GLN A 92 17.55 -5.86 16.93
N LEU A 93 17.80 -4.58 16.69
CA LEU A 93 19.14 -4.04 16.48
C LEU A 93 19.59 -3.32 17.75
N ILE A 94 20.76 -3.70 18.27
CA ILE A 94 21.27 -3.26 19.57
C ILE A 94 22.72 -2.75 19.45
N ASN A 95 23.60 -3.17 20.37
CA ASN A 95 24.89 -2.57 20.70
C ASN A 95 25.80 -2.26 19.50
N GLU A 96 25.75 -3.01 18.41
CA GLU A 96 26.59 -2.78 17.21
C GLU A 96 26.14 -1.59 16.36
N TYR A 97 24.92 -1.07 16.58
CA TYR A 97 24.33 0.01 15.80
C TYR A 97 24.35 1.34 16.55
N ILE A 98 24.29 2.47 15.83
CA ILE A 98 24.11 3.80 16.47
C ILE A 98 22.70 3.94 17.07
N ASN A 99 22.56 4.81 18.06
CA ASN A 99 21.32 4.94 18.85
C ASN A 99 20.08 5.29 17.99
N GLU A 100 20.28 6.02 16.90
CA GLU A 100 19.26 6.48 15.98
C GLU A 100 18.55 5.32 15.28
N VAL A 101 19.27 4.23 15.02
CA VAL A 101 18.74 3.07 14.28
C VAL A 101 18.51 1.84 15.17
N ARG A 102 18.82 1.90 16.47
CA ARG A 102 18.49 0.83 17.42
C ARG A 102 16.98 0.71 17.65
N GLY A 103 16.53 -0.49 17.99
CA GLY A 103 15.14 -0.76 18.34
C GLY A 103 14.63 -2.11 17.84
N THR A 104 13.34 -2.34 18.08
CA THR A 104 12.61 -3.47 17.52
C THR A 104 12.22 -3.17 16.07
N TYR A 105 12.66 -4.02 15.15
CA TYR A 105 12.31 -3.99 13.74
C TYR A 105 11.23 -5.03 13.45
N GLU A 106 10.23 -4.63 12.68
CA GLU A 106 9.12 -5.48 12.28
C GLU A 106 8.93 -5.52 10.78
N HIS A 107 8.48 -6.66 10.28
CA HIS A 107 8.13 -6.83 8.89
C HIS A 107 6.96 -5.88 8.54
N LYS A 108 7.05 -5.16 7.42
CA LYS A 108 6.09 -4.11 7.02
C LYS A 108 4.60 -4.47 7.11
N LYS A 109 4.24 -5.74 6.93
CA LYS A 109 2.86 -6.22 7.10
C LYS A 109 2.37 -6.07 8.53
N LEU A 110 3.21 -6.29 9.54
CA LEU A 110 2.87 -6.08 10.96
C LEU A 110 2.84 -4.61 11.35
N THR A 111 3.63 -3.76 10.71
CA THR A 111 3.69 -2.34 11.09
C THR A 111 2.32 -1.66 11.00
N ASN A 112 1.47 -2.03 10.04
CA ASN A 112 0.11 -1.47 9.90
C ASN A 112 -0.77 -1.71 11.14
N ILE A 113 -0.66 -2.87 11.81
CA ILE A 113 -1.44 -3.12 13.02
C ILE A 113 -0.97 -2.24 14.20
N ILE A 114 0.32 -1.86 14.21
CA ILE A 114 0.84 -0.91 15.20
C ILE A 114 0.26 0.48 14.94
N TYR A 115 0.31 0.96 13.70
CA TYR A 115 -0.25 2.26 13.32
C TYR A 115 -1.72 2.38 13.77
N MET A 116 -2.57 1.43 13.37
CA MET A 116 -4.01 1.42 13.71
C MET A 116 -4.27 1.39 15.22
N LYS A 117 -3.39 0.78 16.02
CA LYS A 117 -3.55 0.65 17.48
C LYS A 117 -3.06 1.86 18.28
N ILE A 118 -2.34 2.77 17.65
CA ILE A 118 -1.65 3.87 18.34
C ILE A 118 -2.18 5.21 17.84
N SER A 119 -2.35 5.38 16.53
CA SER A 119 -2.72 6.64 15.90
C SER A 119 -4.15 6.61 15.40
N ILE A 120 -4.99 7.50 15.93
CA ILE A 120 -6.34 7.72 15.40
C ILE A 120 -6.29 8.44 14.05
N LYS A 121 -5.27 9.28 13.82
CA LYS A 121 -5.09 10.00 12.56
C LYS A 121 -4.72 9.06 11.42
N TYR A 122 -3.90 8.05 11.69
CA TYR A 122 -3.60 7.02 10.72
C TYR A 122 -4.85 6.21 10.37
N LEU A 123 -5.69 5.89 11.36
CA LEU A 123 -6.94 5.17 11.13
C LEU A 123 -7.86 5.97 10.19
N ASP A 124 -8.03 7.26 10.46
CA ASP A 124 -8.81 8.20 9.63
C ASP A 124 -8.29 8.26 8.19
N ILE A 125 -6.97 8.45 8.01
CA ILE A 125 -6.32 8.47 6.69
C ILE A 125 -6.56 7.16 5.92
N VAL A 126 -6.49 6.01 6.59
CA VAL A 126 -6.74 4.71 5.93
C VAL A 126 -8.20 4.56 5.52
N ILE A 127 -9.14 5.07 6.31
CA ILE A 127 -10.57 5.08 5.96
C ILE A 127 -10.78 5.90 4.69
N ASP A 128 -10.30 7.14 4.65
CA ASP A 128 -10.43 8.02 3.47
C ASP A 128 -9.83 7.38 2.20
N ILE A 129 -8.66 6.74 2.33
CA ILE A 129 -8.02 6.05 1.20
C ILE A 129 -8.86 4.87 0.72
N MET A 130 -9.36 4.05 1.65
CA MET A 130 -10.16 2.86 1.31
C MET A 130 -11.50 3.23 0.68
N ASP A 131 -12.18 4.25 1.20
CA ASP A 131 -13.44 4.75 0.65
C ASP A 131 -13.21 5.29 -0.76
N LYS A 132 -12.18 6.11 -0.97
CA LYS A 132 -11.84 6.63 -2.29
C LYS A 132 -11.48 5.53 -3.31
N ILE A 133 -10.76 4.49 -2.88
CA ILE A 133 -10.46 3.32 -3.73
C ILE A 133 -11.75 2.60 -4.11
N ASN A 134 -12.65 2.38 -3.15
CA ASN A 134 -13.92 1.71 -3.39
C ASN A 134 -14.80 2.52 -4.38
N GLU A 135 -14.96 3.82 -4.15
CA GLU A 135 -15.71 4.72 -5.04
C GLU A 135 -15.12 4.75 -6.45
N THR A 136 -13.80 4.90 -6.57
CA THR A 136 -13.11 4.95 -7.87
C THR A 136 -13.25 3.61 -8.62
N THR A 137 -13.13 2.49 -7.92
CA THR A 137 -13.27 1.15 -8.52
C THR A 137 -14.67 0.93 -9.10
N ILE A 138 -15.71 1.36 -8.37
CA ILE A 138 -17.11 1.29 -8.83
C ILE A 138 -17.33 2.18 -10.04
N ALA A 139 -16.85 3.43 -9.99
CA ALA A 139 -16.99 4.39 -11.09
C ALA A 139 -16.28 3.91 -12.37
N GLN A 140 -15.06 3.39 -12.25
CA GLN A 140 -14.29 2.87 -13.39
C GLN A 140 -15.02 1.69 -14.05
N HIS A 141 -15.48 0.73 -13.25
CA HIS A 141 -16.21 -0.42 -13.78
C HIS A 141 -17.52 -0.03 -14.48
N HIS A 142 -18.21 1.02 -14.02
CA HIS A 142 -19.37 1.56 -14.72
C HIS A 142 -18.98 2.19 -16.07
N ALA A 143 -17.92 3.01 -16.08
CA ALA A 143 -17.41 3.64 -17.31
C ALA A 143 -16.97 2.60 -18.35
N ASP A 144 -16.24 1.57 -17.94
CA ASP A 144 -15.79 0.48 -18.82
C ASP A 144 -16.97 -0.25 -19.48
N LYS A 145 -18.05 -0.50 -18.73
CA LYS A 145 -19.28 -1.09 -19.28
C LYS A 145 -19.96 -0.18 -20.29
N THR A 146 -20.06 1.12 -20.00
CA THR A 146 -20.62 2.09 -20.95
C THR A 146 -19.79 2.15 -22.23
N GLN A 147 -18.46 2.15 -22.11
CA GLN A 147 -17.56 2.16 -23.26
C GLN A 147 -17.72 0.91 -24.12
N ALA A 148 -17.77 -0.28 -23.49
CA ALA A 148 -17.96 -1.54 -24.22
C ALA A 148 -19.28 -1.58 -25.02
N ILE A 149 -20.36 -1.02 -24.46
CA ILE A 149 -21.66 -0.89 -25.17
C ILE A 149 -21.54 0.06 -26.35
N ALA A 150 -20.87 1.21 -26.18
CA ALA A 150 -20.67 2.19 -27.25
C ALA A 150 -19.83 1.61 -28.41
N ASP A 151 -18.76 0.88 -28.08
CA ASP A 151 -17.90 0.22 -29.07
C ASP A 151 -18.67 -0.84 -29.86
N GLN A 152 -19.51 -1.63 -29.18
CA GLN A 152 -20.38 -2.61 -29.84
C GLN A 152 -21.41 -1.93 -30.75
N PHE A 153 -22.01 -0.82 -30.31
CA PHE A 153 -22.96 -0.06 -31.13
C PHE A 153 -22.30 0.50 -32.38
N ASN A 154 -21.13 1.12 -32.25
CA ASN A 154 -20.37 1.66 -33.38
C ASN A 154 -19.95 0.56 -34.37
N ASN A 155 -19.54 -0.61 -33.89
CA ASN A 155 -19.23 -1.76 -34.74
C ASN A 155 -20.46 -2.18 -35.57
N VAL A 156 -21.62 -2.32 -34.93
CA VAL A 156 -22.87 -2.67 -35.62
C VAL A 156 -23.24 -1.64 -36.68
N ILE A 157 -23.13 -0.34 -36.36
CA ILE A 157 -23.42 0.73 -37.33
C ILE A 157 -22.47 0.68 -38.53
N ASN A 158 -21.18 0.47 -38.31
CA ASN A 158 -20.21 0.34 -39.41
C ASN A 158 -20.56 -0.86 -40.30
N VAL A 159 -20.81 -2.04 -39.72
CA VAL A 159 -21.20 -3.25 -40.47
C VAL A 159 -22.47 -3.03 -41.29
N VAL A 160 -23.49 -2.39 -40.71
CA VAL A 160 -24.74 -2.09 -41.42
C VAL A 160 -24.50 -1.09 -42.56
N THR A 161 -23.68 -0.07 -42.32
CA THR A 161 -23.35 0.97 -43.31
C THR A 161 -22.59 0.38 -44.50
N ASP A 162 -21.60 -0.47 -44.23
CA ASP A 162 -20.83 -1.18 -45.26
C ASP A 162 -21.76 -2.09 -46.07
N THR A 163 -22.58 -2.91 -45.38
CA THR A 163 -23.54 -3.82 -46.03
C THR A 163 -24.53 -3.08 -46.93
N LEU A 164 -25.05 -1.92 -46.50
CA LEU A 164 -25.97 -1.14 -47.31
C LEU A 164 -25.27 -0.46 -48.49
N SER A 165 -24.04 0.01 -48.30
CA SER A 165 -23.24 0.63 -49.37
C SER A 165 -22.90 -0.38 -50.47
N ASP A 166 -22.55 -1.60 -50.10
CA ASP A 166 -22.32 -2.70 -51.04
C ASP A 166 -23.58 -3.00 -51.85
N ARG A 167 -24.73 -3.15 -51.18
CA ARG A 167 -26.02 -3.40 -51.85
C ARG A 167 -26.43 -2.28 -52.80
N ILE A 168 -26.20 -1.02 -52.45
CA ILE A 168 -26.47 0.13 -53.33
C ILE A 168 -25.55 0.08 -54.55
N THR A 169 -24.27 -0.25 -54.35
CA THR A 169 -23.29 -0.38 -55.43
C THR A 169 -23.70 -1.48 -56.40
N ASP A 170 -24.10 -2.65 -55.89
CA ASP A 170 -24.58 -3.79 -56.69
C ASP A 170 -25.84 -3.44 -57.48
N LEU A 171 -26.78 -2.70 -56.88
CA LEU A 171 -28.01 -2.25 -57.55
C LEU A 171 -27.71 -1.28 -58.70
N ASN A 172 -26.80 -0.34 -58.50
CA ASN A 172 -26.42 0.65 -59.52
C ASN A 172 -25.70 0.03 -60.72
N GLN A 173 -25.07 -1.15 -60.57
CA GLN A 173 -24.45 -1.87 -61.69
C GLN A 173 -25.46 -2.62 -62.57
N GLN A 174 -26.70 -2.79 -62.11
CA GLN A 174 -27.75 -3.53 -62.83
C GLN A 174 -28.63 -2.63 -63.72
N ILE A 175 -28.39 -1.31 -63.73
CA ILE A 175 -29.14 -0.28 -64.48
C ILE A 175 -28.24 0.27 -65.59
#